data_AF-A0A177IAB3-F1
#
_entry.id   AF-A0A177IAB3-F1
#
_cell.length_a   1.000
_cell.length_b   1.000
_cell.length_c   1.000
_cell.angle_alpha   90.00
_cell.angle_beta   90.00
_cell.angle_gamma   90.00
#
_symmetry.space_group_name_H-M   'P 1'
#
loop_
_entity.id
_entity.type
_entity.pdbx_description
1 polymer ?
#
loop_
_entity_poly.entity_id
_entity_poly.type
_entity_poly.pdbx_seq_one_letter_code
_entity_poly.pdbx_strand_id
1 'polypeptide(L)'
;MELQNIIKEENLRPEEATNFVERAFRDGAVATNGIEVTGIMKPVSRFSAAGRNGEKRKKVIEKLQRFFDRFVGLYSEEQAG
;
A
#
# COMPACT_ATOMS: atom_id res chain seq x y z
N MET A 1 10.01 -6.52 -9.44
CA MET A 1 9.03 -7.10 -8.49
C MET A 1 7.86 -6.13 -8.35
N GLU A 2 6.63 -6.62 -8.21
CA GLU A 2 5.39 -5.83 -8.28
C GLU A 2 5.31 -4.72 -7.22
N LEU A 3 5.70 -5.00 -5.97
CA LEU A 3 5.78 -3.99 -4.91
C LEU A 3 6.69 -2.81 -5.27
N GLN A 4 7.85 -3.08 -5.88
CA GLN A 4 8.79 -2.05 -6.31
C GLN A 4 8.21 -1.15 -7.42
N ASN A 5 7.31 -1.69 -8.26
CA ASN A 5 6.61 -0.90 -9.26
C ASN A 5 5.62 0.06 -8.58
N ILE A 6 4.83 -0.42 -7.61
CA ILE A 6 3.90 0.42 -6.83
C ILE A 6 4.66 1.53 -6.11
N ILE A 7 5.78 1.20 -5.47
CA ILE A 7 6.65 2.16 -4.77
C ILE A 7 7.12 3.28 -5.71
N LYS A 8 7.59 2.92 -6.91
CA LYS A 8 8.06 3.90 -7.91
C LYS A 8 6.91 4.73 -8.47
N GLU A 9 5.83 4.09 -8.87
CA GLU A 9 4.68 4.72 -9.53
C GLU A 9 3.97 5.72 -8.61
N GLU A 10 3.76 5.36 -7.35
CA GLU A 10 3.11 6.24 -6.38
C GLU A 10 4.09 7.14 -5.60
N ASN A 11 5.40 7.02 -5.91
CA ASN A 11 6.49 7.75 -5.27
C ASN A 11 6.50 7.59 -3.73
N LEU A 12 6.43 6.33 -3.30
CA LEU A 12 6.48 5.94 -1.89
C LEU A 12 7.91 5.89 -1.36
N ARG A 13 8.03 5.79 -0.04
CA ARG A 13 9.29 5.53 0.65
C ARG A 13 9.54 4.02 0.62
N PRO A 14 10.63 3.54 -0.01
CA PRO A 14 10.79 2.12 -0.30
C PRO A 14 10.87 1.25 0.95
N GLU A 15 11.67 1.64 1.95
CA GLU A 15 11.82 0.88 3.20
C GLU A 15 10.51 0.84 4.00
N GLU A 16 9.85 1.99 4.19
CA GLU A 16 8.60 2.06 4.94
C GLU A 16 7.46 1.30 4.24
N ALA A 17 7.38 1.38 2.91
CA ALA A 17 6.39 0.62 2.13
C ALA A 17 6.63 -0.89 2.22
N THR A 18 7.90 -1.33 2.25
CA THR A 18 8.25 -2.74 2.41
C THR A 18 7.84 -3.23 3.81
N ASN A 19 8.26 -2.53 4.86
CA ASN A 19 7.88 -2.85 6.24
C ASN A 19 6.36 -2.81 6.47
N PHE A 20 5.63 -1.93 5.76
CA PHE A 20 4.18 -1.86 5.83
C PHE A 20 3.52 -3.10 5.23
N VAL A 21 3.97 -3.55 4.06
CA VAL A 21 3.45 -4.75 3.41
C VAL A 21 3.81 -6.01 4.20
N GLU A 22 5.02 -6.10 4.74
CA GLU A 22 5.42 -7.21 5.61
C GLU A 22 4.56 -7.31 6.86
N ARG A 23 4.22 -6.16 7.49
CA ARG A 23 3.26 -6.12 8.60
C ARG A 23 1.88 -6.56 8.16
N ALA A 24 1.40 -6.15 6.99
CA ALA A 24 0.12 -6.58 6.47
C ALA A 24 0.04 -8.11 6.29
N PHE A 25 1.10 -8.74 5.78
CA PHE A 25 1.18 -10.21 5.69
C PHE A 25 1.21 -10.89 7.06
N ARG A 26 1.90 -10.29 8.04
CA ARG A 26 1.92 -10.80 9.42
C ARG A 26 0.56 -10.70 10.10
N ASP A 27 -0.12 -9.57 9.93
CA ASP A 27 -1.38 -9.26 10.60
C ASP A 27 -2.60 -9.80 9.84
N GLY A 28 -2.40 -10.27 8.61
CA GLY A 28 -3.45 -10.83 7.74
C GLY A 28 -4.33 -9.77 7.07
N ALA A 29 -3.99 -8.49 7.16
CA ALA A 29 -4.74 -7.42 6.51
C ALA A 29 -3.88 -6.17 6.22
N VAL A 30 -4.19 -5.47 5.14
CA VAL A 30 -3.59 -4.16 4.85
C VAL A 30 -4.25 -3.10 5.73
N ALA A 31 -3.43 -2.37 6.50
CA ALA A 31 -3.91 -1.25 7.30
C ALA A 31 -4.48 -0.13 6.40
N THR A 32 -5.73 0.24 6.62
CA THR A 32 -6.43 1.32 5.88
C THR A 32 -6.48 2.63 6.67
N ASN A 33 -5.89 2.64 7.87
CA ASN A 33 -5.83 3.80 8.73
C ASN A 33 -5.01 4.92 8.05
N GLY A 34 -5.52 6.14 8.15
CA GLY A 34 -4.93 7.29 7.45
C GLY A 34 -3.50 7.63 7.90
N ILE A 35 -3.06 7.15 9.07
CA ILE A 35 -1.76 7.46 9.67
C ILE A 35 -0.66 6.56 9.11
N GLU A 36 -0.85 5.23 9.04
CA GLU A 36 0.22 4.34 8.60
C GLU A 36 0.50 4.50 7.10
N VAL A 37 -0.56 4.71 6.31
CA VAL A 37 -0.43 5.02 4.88
C VAL A 37 0.31 6.32 4.67
N THR A 38 0.12 7.33 5.54
CA THR A 38 0.92 8.56 5.43
C THR A 38 2.38 8.38 5.78
N GLY A 39 2.73 7.42 6.64
CA GLY A 39 4.12 7.10 6.97
C GLY A 39 4.91 6.66 5.73
N ILE A 40 4.31 5.79 4.91
CA ILE A 40 4.97 5.27 3.71
C ILE A 40 5.01 6.26 2.54
N MET A 41 4.27 7.37 2.61
CA MET A 41 4.24 8.38 1.55
C MET A 41 5.39 9.38 1.72
N LYS A 42 5.97 9.81 0.61
CA LYS A 42 6.84 11.00 0.63
C LYS A 42 6.00 12.26 0.89
N PRO A 43 6.56 13.28 1.57
CA PRO A 43 5.88 14.54 1.75
C PRO A 43 5.52 15.12 0.38
N VAL A 44 4.23 15.13 0.09
CA VAL A 44 3.68 15.82 -1.07
C VAL A 44 3.65 17.31 -0.73
N SER A 45 4.12 18.13 -1.65
CA SER A 45 4.22 19.58 -1.45
C SER A 45 2.87 20.13 -0.96
N ARG A 46 2.91 20.91 0.12
CA ARG A 46 1.73 21.54 0.74
C ARG A 46 0.99 22.49 -0.21
N PHE A 47 1.61 22.82 -1.35
CA PHE A 47 1.09 23.67 -2.40
C PHE A 47 0.35 22.91 -3.52
N SER A 48 0.39 21.58 -3.54
CA SER A 48 -0.43 20.80 -4.47
C SER A 48 -1.86 20.73 -3.93
N ALA A 49 -2.70 21.64 -4.44
CA ALA A 49 -4.16 21.76 -4.30
C ALA A 49 -4.83 20.79 -3.30
N ALA A 50 -5.45 21.36 -2.26
CA ALA A 50 -6.01 20.73 -1.06
C ALA A 50 -6.93 19.48 -1.21
N GLY A 51 -7.24 19.01 -2.43
CA GLY A 51 -7.96 17.75 -2.68
C GLY A 51 -7.09 16.55 -3.08
N ARG A 52 -5.90 16.77 -3.65
CA ARG A 52 -5.11 15.70 -4.30
C ARG A 52 -4.49 14.70 -3.30
N ASN A 53 -4.32 15.11 -2.04
CA ASN A 53 -3.73 14.27 -1.00
C ASN A 53 -4.65 13.13 -0.56
N GLY A 54 -5.96 13.39 -0.50
CA GLY A 54 -6.96 12.38 -0.15
C GLY A 54 -7.09 11.32 -1.24
N GLU A 55 -7.19 11.74 -2.50
CA GLU A 55 -7.26 10.83 -3.65
C GLU A 55 -6.00 10.00 -3.81
N LYS A 56 -4.81 10.62 -3.67
CA LYS A 56 -3.55 9.88 -3.76
C LYS A 56 -3.43 8.81 -2.67
N ARG A 57 -3.83 9.12 -1.43
CA ARG A 57 -3.86 8.15 -0.33
C ARG A 57 -4.77 6.97 -0.66
N LYS A 58 -6.01 7.24 -1.09
CA LYS A 58 -6.97 6.19 -1.48
C LYS A 58 -6.39 5.28 -2.56
N LYS A 59 -5.79 5.86 -3.60
CA LYS A 59 -5.18 5.12 -4.70
C LYS A 59 -4.02 4.21 -4.24
N VAL A 60 -3.17 4.70 -3.34
CA VAL A 60 -2.09 3.90 -2.75
C VAL A 60 -2.65 2.72 -1.96
N ILE A 61 -3.66 2.96 -1.12
CA ILE A 61 -4.33 1.92 -0.34
C ILE A 61 -4.91 0.85 -1.27
N GLU A 62 -5.69 1.25 -2.29
CA GLU A 62 -6.30 0.31 -3.23
C GLU A 62 -5.26 -0.55 -3.97
N LYS A 63 -4.12 0.02 -4.37
CA LYS A 63 -3.05 -0.73 -5.03
C LYS A 63 -2.38 -1.73 -4.10
N LEU A 64 -2.09 -1.32 -2.86
CA LEU A 64 -1.48 -2.21 -1.87
C LEU A 64 -2.45 -3.30 -1.42
N GLN A 65 -3.74 -3.01 -1.30
CA GLN A 65 -4.80 -4.00 -1.06
C GLN A 65 -4.86 -5.01 -2.20
N ARG A 66 -4.95 -4.57 -3.45
CA ARG A 66 -4.97 -5.50 -4.60
C ARG A 66 -3.71 -6.36 -4.69
N PHE A 67 -2.56 -5.78 -4.40
CA PHE A 67 -1.31 -6.53 -4.28
C PHE A 67 -1.48 -7.60 -3.20
N PHE A 68 -1.82 -7.21 -1.97
CA PHE A 68 -2.01 -8.11 -0.85
C PHE A 68 -3.04 -9.23 -1.12
N ASP A 69 -4.23 -8.88 -1.60
CA ASP A 69 -5.31 -9.83 -1.91
C ASP A 69 -4.88 -10.85 -2.97
N ARG A 70 -4.04 -10.46 -3.93
CA ARG A 70 -3.47 -11.42 -4.90
C ARG A 70 -2.58 -12.44 -4.21
N PHE A 71 -1.74 -12.01 -3.26
CA PHE A 71 -0.83 -12.93 -2.58
C PHE A 71 -1.54 -13.76 -1.51
N VAL A 72 -2.45 -13.18 -0.74
CA VAL A 72 -3.22 -13.93 0.28
C VAL A 72 -4.30 -14.82 -0.35
N GLY A 73 -4.94 -14.36 -1.43
CA GLY A 73 -5.89 -15.15 -2.23
C GLY A 73 -5.25 -16.44 -2.78
N LEU A 74 -4.01 -16.33 -3.28
CA LEU A 74 -3.21 -17.50 -3.70
C LEU A 74 -2.96 -18.49 -2.55
N TYR A 75 -2.75 -18.03 -1.32
CA TYR A 75 -2.62 -18.91 -0.14
C TYR A 75 -3.95 -19.54 0.30
N SER A 76 -5.09 -18.95 -0.03
CA SER A 76 -6.43 -19.48 0.33
C SER A 76 -7.04 -20.41 -0.73
N GLU A 77 -6.70 -20.27 -2.01
CA GLU A 77 -7.21 -21.13 -3.09
C GLU A 77 -6.43 -22.46 -3.20
N GLU A 78 -5.16 -22.54 -2.74
CA GLU A 78 -4.38 -23.79 -2.69
C GLU A 78 -4.93 -24.84 -1.69
N GLN A 79 -5.88 -24.48 -0.82
CA GLN A 79 -6.48 -25.40 0.16
C GLN A 79 -7.91 -25.84 -0.22
N ALA A 80 -8.41 -25.44 -1.39
CA ALA A 80 -9.77 -25.73 -1.87
C ALA A 80 -9.82 -26.73 -3.04
N GLY A 81 -8.75 -27.51 -3.27
CA GLY A 81 -8.66 -28.54 -4.32
C GLY A 81 -8.33 -29.92 -3.78
#